data_AF-A0A7C1CN61-F1
#
_entry.id   AF-A0A7C1CN61-F1
#
_cell.length_a   1.000
_cell.length_b   1.000
_cell.length_c   1.000
_cell.angle_alpha   90.00
_cell.angle_beta   90.00
_cell.angle_gamma   90.00
#
_symmetry.space_group_name_H-M   'P 1'
#
loop_
_entity.id
_entity.type
_entity.pdbx_description
1 polymer ?
#
loop_
_entity_poly.entity_id
_entity_poly.type
_entity_poly.pdbx_seq_one_letter_code
_entity_poly.pdbx_strand_id
1 'polypeptide(L)'
;MKDEIIQEINSSNKKSRLYGLEKIYKLIEIEKEQFKKTEEVNNHVHTIYSFSPYSPSMAAYLAWKAGLQAVGIMDHDSVSGCKELIEACKIIGIASTVGFELRVNFSGSIVEGRKLKDPDSKNLGYIAIHGIVESKLPEAKKFLNPIQIARNKRNKKILAKLNNLIKSYGMEEIDFNKEVYKISQAKEGGSITERHILFAFAKKIIQKTGKGKKLISFLKDNLDIVLSEKIKKFLLEENNQFYLYDLLGILKSSFLDKIFIQPDYDECIS
;
A
#
# COMPACT_ATOMS: atom_id res chain seq x y z
N MET A 1 -13.56 1.48 -24.11
CA MET A 1 -13.51 2.93 -23.83
C MET A 1 -13.53 3.28 -22.35
N LYS A 2 -14.65 3.14 -21.60
CA LYS A 2 -14.70 3.53 -20.16
C LYS A 2 -13.71 2.72 -19.31
N ASP A 3 -13.61 1.41 -19.51
CA ASP A 3 -12.66 0.55 -18.79
C ASP A 3 -11.19 0.88 -19.08
N GLU A 4 -10.86 1.28 -20.31
CA GLU A 4 -9.50 1.69 -20.69
C GLU A 4 -9.10 3.00 -20.00
N ILE A 5 -10.04 3.94 -19.88
CA ILE A 5 -9.82 5.20 -19.15
C ILE A 5 -9.70 4.92 -17.65
N ILE A 6 -10.47 3.98 -17.10
CA ILE A 6 -10.33 3.53 -15.70
C ILE A 6 -8.96 2.87 -15.45
N GLN A 7 -8.35 2.22 -16.45
CA GLN A 7 -6.97 1.76 -16.33
C GLN A 7 -5.97 2.93 -16.36
N GLU A 8 -6.24 3.97 -17.16
CA GLU A 8 -5.40 5.17 -17.26
C GLU A 8 -5.30 5.92 -15.92
N ILE A 9 -6.39 6.00 -15.14
CA ILE A 9 -6.40 6.63 -13.81
C ILE A 9 -5.53 5.89 -12.77
N ASN A 10 -5.14 4.64 -13.04
CA ASN A 10 -4.23 3.86 -12.20
C ASN A 10 -2.85 3.66 -12.85
N SER A 11 -2.54 4.38 -13.92
CA SER A 11 -1.27 4.27 -14.63
C SER A 11 -0.07 4.72 -13.78
N SER A 12 1.14 4.35 -14.22
CA SER A 12 2.38 4.71 -13.53
C SER A 12 2.68 6.22 -13.55
N ASN A 13 2.12 6.98 -14.50
CA ASN A 13 2.41 8.39 -14.70
C ASN A 13 1.31 9.29 -14.11
N LYS A 14 1.68 10.20 -13.19
CA LYS A 14 0.74 11.14 -12.56
C LYS A 14 -0.11 11.95 -13.56
N LYS A 15 0.50 12.47 -14.64
CA LYS A 15 -0.23 13.29 -15.63
C LYS A 15 -1.28 12.46 -16.35
N SER A 16 -0.93 11.24 -16.76
CA SER A 16 -1.89 10.30 -17.35
C SER A 16 -3.03 9.99 -16.40
N ARG A 17 -2.75 9.81 -15.10
CA ARG A 17 -3.80 9.53 -14.10
C ARG A 17 -4.82 10.66 -13.97
N LEU A 18 -4.36 11.90 -13.87
CA LEU A 18 -5.24 13.08 -13.77
C LEU A 18 -5.99 13.32 -15.09
N TYR A 19 -5.31 13.18 -16.22
CA TYR A 19 -5.94 13.32 -17.54
C TYR A 19 -7.02 12.26 -17.79
N GLY A 20 -6.77 11.01 -17.40
CA GLY A 20 -7.78 9.95 -17.42
C GLY A 20 -8.98 10.31 -16.53
N LEU A 21 -8.74 10.93 -15.37
CA LEU A 21 -9.81 11.31 -14.45
C LEU A 21 -10.68 12.44 -15.03
N GLU A 22 -10.08 13.42 -15.70
CA GLU A 22 -10.81 14.46 -16.42
C GLU A 22 -11.70 13.87 -17.52
N LYS A 23 -11.22 12.85 -18.25
CA LYS A 23 -12.04 12.14 -19.26
C LYS A 23 -13.21 11.42 -18.60
N ILE A 24 -12.98 10.73 -17.48
CA ILE A 24 -14.05 10.08 -16.71
C ILE A 24 -15.08 11.09 -16.25
N TYR A 25 -14.65 12.23 -15.69
CA TYR A 25 -15.56 13.27 -15.24
C TYR A 25 -16.43 13.81 -16.39
N LYS A 26 -15.85 14.07 -17.57
CA LYS A 26 -16.64 14.47 -18.75
C LYS A 26 -17.66 13.43 -19.18
N LEU A 27 -17.31 12.14 -19.14
CA LEU A 27 -18.25 11.06 -19.44
C LEU A 27 -19.39 11.02 -18.42
N ILE A 28 -19.09 11.17 -17.13
CA ILE A 28 -20.08 11.25 -16.05
C ILE A 28 -21.07 12.41 -16.31
N GLU A 29 -20.57 13.59 -16.71
CA GLU A 29 -21.43 14.74 -17.04
C GLU A 29 -22.33 14.47 -18.24
N ILE A 30 -21.81 13.88 -19.31
CA ILE A 30 -22.57 13.54 -20.53
C ILE A 30 -23.62 12.47 -20.25
N GLU A 31 -23.24 11.42 -19.52
CA GLU A 31 -24.11 10.29 -19.15
C GLU A 31 -25.11 10.67 -18.05
N LYS A 32 -24.94 11.85 -17.42
CA LYS A 32 -25.65 12.28 -16.20
C LYS A 32 -25.59 11.21 -15.12
N GLU A 33 -24.47 10.49 -15.04
CA GLU A 33 -24.27 9.42 -14.08
C GLU A 33 -24.17 10.04 -12.68
N GLN A 34 -25.11 9.71 -11.81
CA GLN A 34 -25.08 10.14 -10.41
C GLN A 34 -25.27 8.94 -9.51
N PHE A 35 -24.32 8.78 -8.59
CA PHE A 35 -24.46 7.84 -7.49
C PHE A 35 -25.20 8.51 -6.34
N LYS A 36 -25.99 7.72 -5.61
CA LYS A 36 -26.65 8.20 -4.40
C LYS A 36 -25.58 8.62 -3.40
N LYS A 37 -25.48 9.93 -3.15
CA LYS A 37 -24.60 10.47 -2.12
C LYS A 37 -25.02 9.93 -0.76
N THR A 38 -24.04 9.50 0.00
CA THR A 38 -24.16 9.09 1.39
C THR A 38 -23.73 10.26 2.28
N GLU A 39 -23.88 10.09 3.59
CA GLU A 39 -23.29 11.00 4.60
C GLU A 39 -21.92 10.49 5.07
N GLU A 40 -21.42 9.41 4.46
CA GLU A 40 -20.20 8.73 4.87
C GLU A 40 -18.95 9.40 4.27
N VAL A 41 -17.85 9.27 5.00
CA VAL A 41 -16.51 9.71 4.58
C VAL A 41 -15.51 8.60 4.85
N ASN A 42 -14.44 8.54 4.05
CA ASN A 42 -13.30 7.67 4.33
C ASN A 42 -12.01 8.45 4.32
N ASN A 43 -11.58 8.88 5.50
CA ASN A 43 -10.42 9.75 5.67
C ASN A 43 -9.09 9.02 5.93
N HIS A 44 -9.07 7.70 5.74
CA HIS A 44 -7.87 6.87 5.94
C HIS A 44 -7.72 5.87 4.81
N VAL A 45 -7.24 6.34 3.65
CA VAL A 45 -6.89 5.49 2.51
C VAL A 45 -5.40 5.51 2.22
N HIS A 46 -4.85 4.34 1.92
CA HIS A 46 -3.49 4.21 1.40
C HIS A 46 -3.52 4.15 -0.14
N THR A 47 -2.45 4.66 -0.76
CA THR A 47 -2.27 4.67 -2.21
C THR A 47 -0.96 3.96 -2.60
N ILE A 48 -0.67 3.93 -3.89
CA ILE A 48 0.63 3.47 -4.44
C ILE A 48 1.86 4.19 -3.84
N TYR A 49 1.68 5.32 -3.14
CA TYR A 49 2.77 6.05 -2.48
C TYR A 49 3.15 5.49 -1.09
N SER A 50 2.47 4.45 -0.59
CA SER A 50 2.98 3.63 0.51
C SER A 50 2.75 2.14 0.32
N PHE A 51 1.50 1.71 0.10
CA PHE A 51 1.16 0.38 -0.40
C PHE A 51 -0.35 0.26 -0.67
N SER A 52 -0.74 0.22 -1.94
CA SER A 52 -2.13 -0.01 -2.37
C SER A 52 -2.15 -0.38 -3.84
N PRO A 53 -3.16 -1.13 -4.32
CA PRO A 53 -3.39 -1.25 -5.76
C PRO A 53 -3.81 0.06 -6.42
N TYR A 54 -4.24 1.08 -5.65
CA TYR A 54 -4.87 2.27 -6.20
C TYR A 54 -4.00 3.51 -6.09
N SER A 55 -3.93 4.28 -7.17
CA SER A 55 -3.40 5.64 -7.20
C SER A 55 -4.29 6.62 -6.42
N PRO A 56 -3.79 7.81 -6.08
CA PRO A 56 -4.63 8.88 -5.54
C PRO A 56 -5.83 9.22 -6.44
N SER A 57 -5.65 9.32 -7.77
CA SER A 57 -6.77 9.57 -8.69
C SER A 57 -7.80 8.45 -8.70
N MET A 58 -7.36 7.18 -8.67
CA MET A 58 -8.25 6.03 -8.59
C MET A 58 -9.00 6.00 -7.25
N ALA A 59 -8.33 6.31 -6.15
CA ALA A 59 -8.97 6.40 -4.83
C ALA A 59 -10.09 7.45 -4.81
N ALA A 60 -9.86 8.63 -5.41
CA ALA A 60 -10.88 9.67 -5.54
C ALA A 60 -12.07 9.21 -6.39
N TYR A 61 -11.81 8.58 -7.54
CA TYR A 61 -12.86 8.02 -8.39
C TYR A 61 -13.70 6.96 -7.68
N LEU A 62 -13.06 6.01 -6.98
CA LEU A 62 -13.76 4.95 -6.25
C LEU A 62 -14.56 5.50 -5.07
N ALA A 63 -14.05 6.52 -4.37
CA ALA A 63 -14.79 7.20 -3.31
C ALA A 63 -16.05 7.89 -3.83
N TRP A 64 -15.94 8.61 -4.95
CA TRP A 64 -17.08 9.22 -5.62
C TRP A 64 -18.10 8.16 -6.08
N LYS A 65 -17.64 7.06 -6.69
CA LYS A 65 -18.50 5.96 -7.13
C LYS A 65 -19.22 5.26 -5.97
N ALA A 66 -18.59 5.22 -4.80
CA ALA A 66 -19.21 4.72 -3.57
C ALA A 66 -20.18 5.71 -2.90
N GLY A 67 -20.32 6.93 -3.45
CA GLY A 67 -21.21 7.97 -2.91
C GLY A 67 -20.65 8.67 -1.68
N LEU A 68 -19.34 8.62 -1.41
CA LEU A 68 -18.73 9.28 -0.26
C LEU A 68 -18.67 10.80 -0.46
N GLN A 69 -18.78 11.56 0.63
CA GLN A 69 -18.65 13.01 0.60
C GLN A 69 -17.19 13.47 0.58
N ALA A 70 -16.31 12.68 1.20
CA ALA A 70 -14.89 12.98 1.31
C ALA A 70 -14.03 11.72 1.30
N VAL A 71 -12.78 11.88 0.82
CA VAL A 71 -11.73 10.86 0.92
C VAL A 71 -10.43 11.47 1.43
N GLY A 72 -9.71 10.73 2.29
CA GLY A 72 -8.49 11.19 2.94
C GLY A 72 -7.30 10.27 2.74
N ILE A 73 -6.25 10.78 2.10
CA ILE A 73 -4.99 10.05 1.91
C ILE A 73 -4.18 10.03 3.21
N MET A 74 -3.71 8.84 3.55
CA MET A 74 -3.05 8.52 4.81
C MET A 74 -1.90 7.52 4.56
N ASP A 75 -1.07 7.79 3.55
CA ASP A 75 0.04 6.92 3.20
C ASP A 75 1.04 6.78 4.36
N HIS A 76 1.58 5.57 4.55
CA HIS A 76 2.59 5.35 5.59
C HIS A 76 3.83 6.19 5.30
N ASP A 77 4.29 6.98 6.26
CA ASP A 77 5.52 7.79 6.21
C ASP A 77 5.71 8.60 4.92
N SER A 78 4.65 8.95 4.18
CA SER A 78 4.76 9.70 2.92
C SER A 78 3.58 10.64 2.70
N VAL A 79 3.87 11.80 2.13
CA VAL A 79 2.88 12.78 1.65
C VAL A 79 2.92 12.95 0.12
N SER A 80 3.66 12.11 -0.59
CA SER A 80 3.93 12.31 -2.03
C SER A 80 2.67 12.23 -2.90
N GLY A 81 1.67 11.44 -2.51
CA GLY A 81 0.38 11.36 -3.20
C GLY A 81 -0.60 12.49 -2.89
N CYS A 82 -0.34 13.33 -1.87
CA CYS A 82 -1.32 14.27 -1.33
C CYS A 82 -1.79 15.30 -2.36
N LYS A 83 -0.85 15.91 -3.10
CA LYS A 83 -1.20 16.91 -4.13
C LYS A 83 -2.07 16.32 -5.23
N GLU A 84 -1.80 15.08 -5.63
CA GLU A 84 -2.63 14.40 -6.64
C GLU A 84 -4.03 14.11 -6.11
N LEU A 85 -4.17 13.66 -4.86
CA LEU A 85 -5.50 13.43 -4.29
C LEU A 85 -6.33 14.71 -4.25
N ILE A 86 -5.72 15.84 -3.82
CA ILE A 86 -6.40 17.14 -3.77
C ILE A 86 -6.92 17.52 -5.16
N GLU A 87 -6.07 17.41 -6.18
CA GLU A 87 -6.40 17.72 -7.57
C GLU A 87 -7.49 16.78 -8.11
N ALA A 88 -7.37 15.47 -7.84
CA ALA A 88 -8.33 14.48 -8.25
C ALA A 88 -9.73 14.68 -7.62
N CYS A 89 -9.78 15.02 -6.34
CA CYS A 89 -11.04 15.29 -5.64
C CYS A 89 -11.71 16.57 -6.15
N LYS A 90 -10.92 17.60 -6.47
CA LYS A 90 -11.42 18.82 -7.16
C LYS A 90 -12.04 18.48 -8.52
N ILE A 91 -11.39 17.63 -9.31
CA ILE A 91 -11.90 17.20 -10.62
C ILE A 91 -13.21 16.44 -10.48
N ILE A 92 -13.29 15.44 -9.60
CA ILE A 92 -14.47 14.55 -9.49
C ILE A 92 -15.62 15.14 -8.64
N GLY A 93 -15.38 16.25 -7.95
CA GLY A 93 -16.40 16.96 -7.18
C GLY A 93 -16.69 16.39 -5.79
N ILE A 94 -15.67 15.88 -5.08
CA ILE A 94 -15.77 15.47 -3.66
C ILE A 94 -14.75 16.22 -2.79
N ALA A 95 -14.96 16.25 -1.47
CA ALA A 95 -13.99 16.84 -0.56
C ALA A 95 -12.75 15.93 -0.40
N SER A 96 -11.62 16.54 -0.09
CA SER A 96 -10.38 15.82 0.21
C SER A 96 -9.84 16.21 1.57
N THR A 97 -9.17 15.25 2.20
CA THR A 97 -8.28 15.52 3.32
C THR A 97 -6.93 14.85 3.05
N VAL A 98 -5.86 15.41 3.63
CA VAL A 98 -4.52 14.88 3.39
C VAL A 98 -3.72 14.80 4.68
N GLY A 99 -2.87 13.78 4.74
CA GLY A 99 -2.06 13.45 5.89
C GLY A 99 -1.07 12.34 5.59
N PHE A 100 -0.48 11.80 6.64
CA PHE A 100 0.35 10.61 6.60
C PHE A 100 0.19 9.82 7.89
N GLU A 101 0.36 8.50 7.81
CA GLU A 101 0.38 7.64 8.99
C GLU A 101 1.81 7.32 9.37
N LEU A 102 2.18 7.62 10.61
CA LEU A 102 3.53 7.44 11.12
C LEU A 102 3.56 6.35 12.18
N ARG A 103 4.60 5.52 12.16
CA ARG A 103 4.90 4.64 13.28
C ARG A 103 5.66 5.43 14.36
N VAL A 104 5.11 5.44 15.57
CA VAL A 104 5.61 6.18 16.74
C VAL A 104 6.00 5.21 17.85
N ASN A 105 7.10 5.50 18.55
CA ASN A 105 7.59 4.76 19.70
C ASN A 105 7.08 5.37 21.01
N PHE A 106 6.37 4.56 21.78
CA PHE A 106 5.78 4.92 23.07
C PHE A 106 6.59 4.43 24.28
N SER A 107 7.85 3.99 24.10
CA SER A 107 8.72 3.62 25.21
C SER A 107 8.96 4.83 26.11
N GLY A 108 8.87 4.66 27.44
CA GLY A 108 8.90 5.76 28.41
C GLY A 108 7.54 6.44 28.66
N SER A 109 6.47 6.05 27.98
CA SER A 109 5.11 6.58 28.21
C SER A 109 4.29 5.69 29.17
N ILE A 110 3.13 6.19 29.61
CA ILE A 110 2.19 5.42 30.46
C ILE A 110 1.65 4.13 29.80
N VAL A 111 1.79 4.00 28.48
CA VAL A 111 1.36 2.81 27.72
C VAL A 111 2.53 1.88 27.35
N GLU A 112 3.71 2.09 27.91
CA GLU A 112 4.85 1.18 27.74
C GLU A 112 4.52 -0.27 28.13
N GLY A 113 5.14 -1.22 27.42
CA GLY A 113 4.91 -2.66 27.51
C GLY A 113 3.68 -3.15 26.76
N ARG A 114 2.79 -2.25 26.31
CA ARG A 114 1.52 -2.61 25.66
C ARG A 114 1.71 -2.82 24.16
N LYS A 115 0.88 -3.70 23.61
CA LYS A 115 0.65 -3.83 22.17
C LYS A 115 -0.42 -2.80 21.79
N LEU A 116 -0.06 -1.82 20.97
CA LEU A 116 -0.97 -0.76 20.53
C LEU A 116 -1.58 -1.14 19.16
N LYS A 117 -1.85 -0.16 18.30
CA LYS A 117 -2.36 -0.37 16.94
C LYS A 117 -1.34 -0.97 15.97
N ASP A 118 -0.08 -1.17 16.37
CA ASP A 118 0.88 -2.00 15.63
C ASP A 118 0.73 -3.47 16.08
N PRO A 119 0.24 -4.37 15.20
CA PRO A 119 0.03 -5.77 15.56
C PRO A 119 1.34 -6.56 15.68
N ASP A 120 2.48 -5.99 15.29
CA ASP A 120 3.73 -6.73 15.15
C ASP A 120 4.70 -6.41 16.30
N SER A 121 4.46 -5.32 17.05
CA SER A 121 5.46 -4.75 17.97
C SER A 121 4.85 -4.17 19.25
N LYS A 122 5.44 -4.48 20.42
CA LYS A 122 5.13 -3.76 21.66
C LYS A 122 5.71 -2.35 21.59
N ASN A 123 5.11 -1.41 22.33
CA ASN A 123 5.51 0.00 22.41
C ASN A 123 5.39 0.80 21.10
N LEU A 124 5.06 0.19 19.95
CA LEU A 124 4.90 0.92 18.71
C LEU A 124 3.42 1.10 18.39
N GLY A 125 3.08 2.28 17.90
CA GLY A 125 1.72 2.61 17.48
C GLY A 125 1.71 3.42 16.20
N TYR A 126 0.70 3.21 15.37
CA TYR A 126 0.45 4.06 14.22
C TYR A 126 -0.38 5.28 14.62
N ILE A 127 0.13 6.46 14.28
CA ILE A 127 -0.53 7.76 14.50
C ILE A 127 -0.80 8.40 13.15
N ALA A 128 -2.06 8.76 12.93
CA ALA A 128 -2.47 9.54 11.76
C ALA A 128 -2.22 11.03 12.02
N ILE A 129 -1.37 11.65 11.21
CA ILE A 129 -1.20 13.11 11.18
C ILE A 129 -2.04 13.60 10.02
N HIS A 130 -3.16 14.24 10.32
CA HIS A 130 -4.21 14.53 9.36
C HIS A 130 -4.52 16.03 9.29
N GLY A 131 -4.99 16.52 8.15
CA GLY A 131 -5.40 17.92 7.96
C GLY A 131 -4.23 18.83 7.61
N ILE A 132 -3.20 18.30 6.95
CA ILE A 132 -2.03 19.09 6.54
C ILE A 132 -2.45 20.05 5.43
N VAL A 133 -2.25 21.35 5.65
CA VAL A 133 -2.51 22.37 4.63
C VAL A 133 -1.57 22.15 3.44
N GLU A 134 -2.07 22.28 2.20
CA GLU A 134 -1.31 21.96 0.99
C GLU A 134 0.05 22.68 0.92
N SER A 135 0.13 23.94 1.37
CA SER A 135 1.36 24.73 1.43
C SER A 135 2.43 24.18 2.38
N LYS A 136 2.04 23.32 3.33
CA LYS A 136 2.91 22.69 4.34
C LYS A 136 3.37 21.28 3.97
N LEU A 137 2.89 20.70 2.87
CA LEU A 137 3.35 19.40 2.38
C LEU A 137 4.88 19.31 2.16
N PRO A 138 5.60 20.35 1.68
CA PRO A 138 7.06 20.30 1.59
C PRO A 138 7.76 20.14 2.95
N GLU A 139 7.21 20.75 3.99
CA GLU A 139 7.72 20.67 5.36
C GLU A 139 7.50 19.26 5.93
N ALA A 140 6.30 18.70 5.76
CA ALA A 140 6.01 17.31 6.12
C ALA A 140 6.92 16.32 5.37
N LYS A 141 7.17 16.53 4.07
CA LYS A 141 8.10 15.71 3.31
C LYS A 141 9.53 15.78 3.85
N LYS A 142 10.00 16.96 4.25
CA LYS A 142 11.33 17.14 4.86
C LYS A 142 11.44 16.38 6.19
N PHE A 143 10.40 16.44 7.01
CA PHE A 143 10.31 15.71 8.28
C PHE A 143 10.34 14.19 8.08
N LEU A 144 9.62 13.67 7.08
CA LEU A 144 9.51 12.23 6.81
C LEU A 144 10.76 11.61 6.16
N ASN A 145 11.56 12.41 5.45
CA ASN A 145 12.72 11.92 4.71
C ASN A 145 13.73 11.09 5.55
N PRO A 146 14.21 11.55 6.72
CA PRO A 146 15.10 10.74 7.56
C PRO A 146 14.47 9.42 8.01
N ILE A 147 13.16 9.41 8.31
CA ILE A 147 12.41 8.22 8.72
C ILE A 147 12.36 7.20 7.58
N GLN A 148 12.06 7.64 6.35
CA GLN A 148 12.08 6.77 5.17
C GLN A 148 13.48 6.18 4.90
N ILE A 149 14.55 6.94 5.15
CA ILE A 149 15.93 6.45 5.03
C ILE A 149 16.19 5.33 6.04
N ALA A 150 15.82 5.53 7.31
CA ALA A 150 15.94 4.52 8.36
C ALA A 150 15.14 3.26 8.01
N ARG A 151 13.87 3.43 7.61
CA ARG A 151 13.01 2.34 7.14
C ARG A 151 13.61 1.55 5.98
N ASN A 152 14.23 2.22 5.02
CA ASN A 152 14.90 1.56 3.91
C ASN A 152 16.14 0.78 4.31
N LYS A 153 16.90 1.22 5.34
CA LYS A 153 17.99 0.42 5.91
C LYS A 153 17.43 -0.89 6.49
N ARG A 154 16.31 -0.83 7.22
CA ARG A 154 15.64 -2.02 7.76
C ARG A 154 15.05 -2.93 6.69
N ASN A 155 14.36 -2.37 5.70
CA ASN A 155 13.80 -3.12 4.57
C ASN A 155 14.88 -3.93 3.82
N LYS A 156 16.07 -3.37 3.62
CA LYS A 156 17.20 -4.10 3.01
C LYS A 156 17.65 -5.29 3.86
N LYS A 157 17.66 -5.16 5.20
CA LYS A 157 17.97 -6.26 6.12
C LYS A 157 16.88 -7.34 6.09
N ILE A 158 15.60 -6.95 6.06
CA ILE A 158 14.46 -7.88 5.91
C ILE A 158 14.56 -8.64 4.58
N LEU A 159 14.84 -7.94 3.48
CA LEU A 159 15.03 -8.55 2.17
C LEU A 159 16.21 -9.52 2.16
N ALA A 160 17.32 -9.20 2.80
CA ALA A 160 18.47 -10.11 2.92
C ALA A 160 18.10 -11.40 3.67
N LYS A 161 17.36 -11.30 4.78
CA LYS A 161 16.81 -12.48 5.49
C LYS A 161 15.92 -13.31 4.57
N LEU A 162 15.01 -12.67 3.83
CA LEU A 162 14.15 -13.34 2.87
C LEU A 162 14.95 -14.05 1.78
N ASN A 163 15.92 -13.36 1.15
CA ASN A 163 16.75 -13.92 0.09
C ASN A 163 17.54 -15.16 0.56
N ASN A 164 18.02 -15.16 1.81
CA ASN A 164 18.67 -16.34 2.40
C ASN A 164 17.70 -17.51 2.56
N LEU A 165 16.45 -17.25 2.97
CA LEU A 165 15.43 -18.28 3.13
C LEU A 165 15.02 -18.89 1.78
N ILE A 166 14.72 -18.04 0.79
CA ILE A 166 14.14 -18.51 -0.48
C ILE A 166 15.14 -19.26 -1.37
N LYS A 167 16.45 -19.14 -1.11
CA LYS A 167 17.48 -20.01 -1.72
C LYS A 167 17.17 -21.49 -1.47
N SER A 168 16.75 -21.83 -0.25
CA SER A 168 16.38 -23.21 0.09
C SER A 168 15.13 -23.70 -0.67
N TYR A 169 14.33 -22.79 -1.21
CA TYR A 169 13.17 -23.10 -2.05
C TYR A 169 13.52 -23.17 -3.55
N GLY A 170 14.80 -23.06 -3.90
CA GLY A 170 15.27 -23.01 -5.28
C GLY A 170 14.67 -21.81 -6.02
N MET A 171 14.69 -20.64 -5.39
CA MET A 171 14.23 -19.38 -5.95
C MET A 171 15.42 -18.42 -6.11
N GLU A 172 15.38 -17.63 -7.18
CA GLU A 172 16.34 -16.55 -7.38
C GLU A 172 16.15 -15.45 -6.32
N GLU A 173 17.25 -14.77 -5.99
CA GLU A 173 17.22 -13.62 -5.12
C GLU A 173 16.34 -12.50 -5.69
N ILE A 174 15.66 -11.78 -4.80
CA ILE A 174 14.89 -10.59 -5.13
C ILE A 174 15.82 -9.37 -5.04
N ASP A 175 15.89 -8.60 -6.12
CA ASP A 175 16.70 -7.38 -6.19
C ASP A 175 15.92 -6.18 -5.62
N PHE A 176 16.50 -5.50 -4.61
CA PHE A 176 15.84 -4.36 -3.96
C PHE A 176 15.50 -3.24 -4.94
N ASN A 177 16.39 -2.87 -5.85
CA ASN A 177 16.17 -1.74 -6.74
C ASN A 177 15.20 -2.11 -7.88
N LYS A 178 15.37 -3.28 -8.48
CA LYS A 178 14.60 -3.70 -9.66
C LYS A 178 13.20 -4.19 -9.29
N GLU A 179 13.03 -4.84 -8.14
CA GLU A 179 11.79 -5.56 -7.82
C GLU A 179 11.02 -4.96 -6.64
N VAL A 180 11.65 -4.16 -5.78
CA VAL A 180 11.00 -3.50 -4.64
C VAL A 180 10.89 -1.98 -4.84
N TYR A 181 12.00 -1.29 -5.10
CA TYR A 181 12.01 0.16 -5.29
C TYR A 181 11.16 0.61 -6.48
N LYS A 182 11.30 -0.06 -7.65
CA LYS A 182 10.57 0.30 -8.87
C LYS A 182 9.04 0.25 -8.73
N ILE A 183 8.49 -0.54 -7.81
CA ILE A 183 7.03 -0.71 -7.64
C ILE A 183 6.44 0.18 -6.54
N SER A 184 7.27 0.98 -5.85
CA SER A 184 6.91 1.65 -4.59
C SER A 184 6.67 3.16 -4.68
N GLN A 185 6.81 3.74 -5.87
CA GLN A 185 6.82 5.19 -6.08
C GLN A 185 7.90 5.94 -5.27
N ALA A 186 8.92 5.25 -4.74
CA ALA A 186 10.01 5.87 -3.99
C ALA A 186 10.79 6.91 -4.80
N LYS A 187 10.86 6.79 -6.13
CA LYS A 187 11.44 7.81 -7.02
C LYS A 187 10.73 9.17 -6.88
N GLU A 188 9.45 9.18 -6.51
CA GLU A 188 8.64 10.38 -6.31
C GLU A 188 8.49 10.73 -4.82
N GLY A 189 9.15 9.99 -3.92
CA GLY A 189 9.08 10.15 -2.46
C GLY A 189 7.99 9.32 -1.77
N GLY A 190 7.43 8.32 -2.46
CA GLY A 190 6.65 7.26 -1.82
C GLY A 190 7.51 6.47 -0.82
N SER A 191 6.89 5.93 0.21
CA SER A 191 7.60 5.10 1.20
C SER A 191 7.65 3.65 0.74
N ILE A 192 8.73 2.94 1.11
CA ILE A 192 8.82 1.49 0.91
C ILE A 192 8.44 0.81 2.22
N THR A 193 7.40 -0.02 2.17
CA THR A 193 7.01 -0.89 3.28
C THR A 193 7.40 -2.35 3.05
N GLU A 194 7.32 -3.16 4.10
CA GLU A 194 7.48 -4.61 4.10
C GLU A 194 6.53 -5.29 3.10
N ARG A 195 5.37 -4.67 2.84
CA ARG A 195 4.40 -5.17 1.86
C ARG A 195 4.98 -5.17 0.44
N HIS A 196 5.86 -4.24 0.07
CA HIS A 196 6.54 -4.30 -1.24
C HIS A 196 7.49 -5.49 -1.35
N ILE A 197 8.17 -5.85 -0.25
CA ILE A 197 9.03 -7.03 -0.20
C ILE A 197 8.18 -8.29 -0.38
N LEU A 198 7.07 -8.39 0.37
CA LEU A 198 6.13 -9.51 0.23
C LEU A 198 5.47 -9.55 -1.15
N PHE A 199 5.22 -8.41 -1.78
CA PHE A 199 4.68 -8.34 -3.14
C PHE A 199 5.66 -8.87 -4.17
N ALA A 200 6.95 -8.49 -4.07
CA ALA A 200 8.00 -9.05 -4.90
C ALA A 200 8.15 -10.56 -4.67
N PHE A 201 8.05 -11.02 -3.41
CA PHE A 201 8.08 -12.44 -3.09
C PHE A 201 6.90 -13.20 -3.68
N ALA A 202 5.68 -12.67 -3.53
CA ALA A 202 4.47 -13.23 -4.11
C ALA A 202 4.59 -13.38 -5.64
N LYS A 203 5.19 -12.39 -6.32
CA LYS A 203 5.51 -12.48 -7.75
C LYS A 203 6.46 -13.64 -8.07
N LYS A 204 7.55 -13.80 -7.30
CA LYS A 204 8.49 -14.91 -7.51
C LYS A 204 7.84 -16.28 -7.27
N ILE A 205 6.95 -16.40 -6.27
CA ILE A 205 6.19 -17.64 -6.04
C ILE A 205 5.34 -17.96 -7.27
N ILE A 206 4.54 -17.00 -7.75
CA ILE A 206 3.69 -17.19 -8.93
C ILE A 206 4.52 -17.54 -10.17
N GLN A 207 5.68 -16.90 -10.37
CA GLN A 207 6.60 -17.24 -11.48
C GLN A 207 7.10 -18.68 -11.40
N LYS A 208 7.39 -19.18 -10.20
CA LYS A 208 7.86 -20.55 -9.99
C LYS A 208 6.75 -21.59 -10.14
N THR A 209 5.58 -21.33 -9.57
CA THR A 209 4.54 -22.36 -9.40
C THR A 209 3.37 -22.24 -10.37
N GLY A 210 3.19 -21.07 -10.99
CA GLY A 210 1.90 -20.65 -11.54
C GLY A 210 0.90 -20.30 -10.43
N LYS A 211 -0.37 -20.10 -10.82
CA LYS A 211 -1.50 -19.91 -9.89
C LYS A 211 -2.16 -21.25 -9.55
N GLY A 212 -3.13 -21.25 -8.63
CA GLY A 212 -3.95 -22.43 -8.38
C GLY A 212 -3.30 -23.49 -7.49
N LYS A 213 -3.57 -24.76 -7.78
CA LYS A 213 -3.22 -25.90 -6.91
C LYS A 213 -1.73 -26.00 -6.61
N LYS A 214 -0.86 -25.80 -7.60
CA LYS A 214 0.60 -25.89 -7.42
C LYS A 214 1.13 -24.85 -6.44
N LEU A 215 0.57 -23.65 -6.48
CA LEU A 215 0.91 -22.59 -5.54
C LEU A 215 0.48 -22.95 -4.12
N ILE A 216 -0.74 -23.48 -3.95
CA ILE A 216 -1.24 -23.92 -2.64
C ILE A 216 -0.34 -25.02 -2.06
N SER A 217 0.09 -25.99 -2.88
CA SER A 217 1.05 -27.01 -2.47
C SER A 217 2.38 -26.39 -2.04
N PHE A 218 2.94 -25.45 -2.81
CA PHE A 218 4.18 -24.76 -2.43
C PHE A 218 4.06 -24.01 -1.09
N LEU A 219 2.94 -23.30 -0.87
CA LEU A 219 2.71 -22.60 0.41
C LEU A 219 2.71 -23.58 1.59
N LYS A 220 2.11 -24.75 1.43
CA LYS A 220 2.09 -25.79 2.46
C LYS A 220 3.48 -26.42 2.64
N ASP A 221 4.07 -26.91 1.57
CA ASP A 221 5.22 -27.81 1.61
C ASP A 221 6.54 -27.06 1.83
N ASN A 222 6.65 -25.80 1.40
CA ASN A 222 7.87 -25.00 1.53
C ASN A 222 7.78 -23.89 2.58
N LEU A 223 6.60 -23.26 2.74
CA LEU A 223 6.43 -22.14 3.69
C LEU A 223 5.77 -22.55 5.00
N ASP A 224 5.29 -23.79 5.12
CA ASP A 224 4.53 -24.32 6.26
C ASP A 224 3.27 -23.49 6.52
N ILE A 225 2.57 -23.09 5.45
CA ILE A 225 1.34 -22.30 5.51
C ILE A 225 0.15 -23.19 5.18
N VAL A 226 -0.65 -23.50 6.19
CA VAL A 226 -1.92 -24.22 6.02
C VAL A 226 -3.06 -23.24 5.84
N LEU A 227 -3.69 -23.28 4.66
CA LEU A 227 -4.79 -22.38 4.31
C LEU A 227 -6.15 -22.93 4.74
N SER A 228 -7.04 -22.05 5.18
CA SER A 228 -8.46 -22.39 5.36
C SER A 228 -9.15 -22.63 4.01
N GLU A 229 -10.26 -23.37 4.01
CA GLU A 229 -11.02 -23.65 2.78
C GLU A 229 -11.51 -22.38 2.08
N LYS A 230 -11.86 -21.34 2.83
CA LYS A 230 -12.22 -20.03 2.26
C LYS A 230 -11.07 -19.41 1.48
N ILE A 231 -9.86 -19.40 2.05
CA ILE A 231 -8.68 -18.80 1.43
C ILE A 231 -8.22 -19.62 0.22
N LYS A 232 -8.31 -20.95 0.28
CA LYS A 232 -8.02 -21.82 -0.86
C LYS A 232 -8.87 -21.48 -2.08
N LYS A 233 -10.17 -21.21 -1.90
CA LYS A 233 -11.07 -20.83 -3.00
C LYS A 233 -10.56 -19.60 -3.76
N PHE A 234 -10.13 -18.55 -3.05
CA PHE A 234 -9.56 -17.36 -3.70
C PHE A 234 -8.30 -17.66 -4.52
N LEU A 235 -7.42 -18.54 -4.03
CA LEU A 235 -6.22 -18.95 -4.76
C LEU A 235 -6.47 -19.99 -5.85
N LEU A 236 -7.66 -20.60 -5.93
CA LEU A 236 -8.08 -21.45 -7.03
C LEU A 236 -8.72 -20.65 -8.17
N GLU A 237 -9.21 -19.44 -7.89
CA GLU A 237 -9.74 -18.52 -8.89
C GLU A 237 -8.60 -17.82 -9.65
N GLU A 238 -8.03 -18.50 -10.65
CA GLU A 238 -6.83 -18.01 -11.35
C GLU A 238 -7.04 -16.67 -12.08
N ASN A 239 -8.28 -16.38 -12.49
CA ASN A 239 -8.68 -15.14 -13.18
C ASN A 239 -8.99 -13.98 -12.23
N ASN A 240 -8.84 -14.16 -10.91
CA ASN A 240 -9.01 -13.09 -9.94
C ASN A 240 -7.98 -11.96 -10.19
N GLN A 241 -8.47 -10.75 -10.43
CA GLN A 241 -7.64 -9.55 -10.64
C GLN A 241 -6.81 -9.18 -9.41
N PHE A 242 -7.25 -9.57 -8.21
CA PHE A 242 -6.58 -9.29 -6.94
C PHE A 242 -5.73 -10.45 -6.42
N TYR A 243 -5.55 -11.52 -7.20
CA TYR A 243 -4.83 -12.73 -6.80
C TYR A 243 -3.49 -12.46 -6.12
N LEU A 244 -2.71 -11.53 -6.69
CA LEU A 244 -1.38 -11.18 -6.15
C LEU A 244 -1.48 -10.48 -4.78
N TYR A 245 -2.52 -9.66 -4.57
CA TYR A 245 -2.78 -9.00 -3.29
C TYR A 245 -3.34 -9.98 -2.25
N ASP A 246 -4.16 -10.95 -2.66
CA ASP A 246 -4.65 -12.01 -1.78
C ASP A 246 -3.49 -12.88 -1.29
N LEU A 247 -2.60 -13.28 -2.20
CA LEU A 247 -1.37 -13.99 -1.86
C LEU A 247 -0.49 -13.19 -0.90
N LEU A 248 -0.30 -11.89 -1.17
CA LEU A 248 0.43 -11.01 -0.26
C LEU A 248 -0.23 -10.96 1.12
N GLY A 249 -1.55 -10.89 1.20
CA GLY A 249 -2.30 -10.88 2.46
C GLY A 249 -1.99 -12.11 3.30
N ILE A 250 -1.97 -13.28 2.67
CA ILE A 250 -1.59 -14.56 3.29
C ILE A 250 -0.14 -14.54 3.78
N LEU A 251 0.79 -14.08 2.94
CA LEU A 251 2.21 -13.97 3.33
C LEU A 251 2.39 -12.98 4.48
N LYS A 252 1.63 -11.89 4.51
CA LYS A 252 1.66 -10.93 5.60
C LYS A 252 1.21 -11.58 6.92
N SER A 253 0.09 -12.32 6.92
CA SER A 253 -0.45 -12.91 8.14
C SER A 253 0.30 -14.13 8.65
N SER A 254 0.94 -14.90 7.75
CA SER A 254 1.43 -16.25 8.08
C SER A 254 2.93 -16.42 7.89
N PHE A 255 3.63 -15.46 7.29
CA PHE A 255 5.04 -15.60 6.94
C PHE A 255 5.92 -14.41 7.37
N LEU A 256 5.37 -13.20 7.46
CA LEU A 256 6.15 -11.99 7.77
C LEU A 256 7.03 -12.13 9.01
N ASP A 257 6.53 -12.76 10.08
CA ASP A 257 7.26 -12.97 11.34
C ASP A 257 8.60 -13.70 11.16
N LYS A 258 8.74 -14.56 10.14
CA LYS A 258 9.99 -15.29 9.86
C LYS A 258 11.11 -14.37 9.39
N ILE A 259 10.78 -13.23 8.78
CA ILE A 259 11.74 -12.29 8.20
C ILE A 259 11.71 -10.91 8.88
N PHE A 260 10.70 -10.63 9.70
CA PHE A 260 10.48 -9.32 10.29
C PHE A 260 11.68 -8.89 11.14
N ILE A 261 11.95 -7.59 11.09
CA ILE A 261 12.94 -6.93 11.93
C ILE A 261 12.22 -5.75 12.55
N GLN A 262 12.31 -5.64 13.87
CA GLN A 262 11.76 -4.53 14.64
C GLN A 262 12.40 -3.21 14.18
N PRO A 263 11.61 -2.15 13.96
CA PRO A 263 12.15 -0.83 13.69
C PRO A 263 12.84 -0.26 14.93
N ASP A 264 13.85 0.58 14.69
CA ASP A 264 14.63 1.26 15.73
C ASP A 264 14.13 2.70 15.95
N TYR A 265 14.82 3.42 16.84
CA TYR A 265 14.50 4.82 17.17
C TYR A 265 14.78 5.80 16.02
N ASP A 266 15.60 5.44 15.03
CA ASP A 266 15.83 6.27 13.85
C ASP A 266 14.62 6.25 12.90
N GLU A 267 13.88 5.12 12.88
CA GLU A 267 12.63 4.97 12.12
C GLU A 267 11.41 5.40 12.94
N CYS A 268 11.36 5.07 14.23
CA CYS A 268 10.21 5.31 15.10
C CYS A 268 10.52 6.40 16.12
N ILE A 269 10.12 7.62 15.80
CA ILE A 269 10.25 8.77 16.70
C ILE A 269 9.36 8.58 17.95
N SER A 270 9.79 9.17 19.07
CA SER A 270 9.08 9.18 20.35
C SER A 270 8.41 10.52 20.63
#